data_AF-A0A1I1MQ94-F1
#
_entry.id   AF-A0A1I1MQ94-F1
#
_cell.length_a   1.000
_cell.length_b   1.000
_cell.length_c   1.000
_cell.angle_alpha   90.00
_cell.angle_beta   90.00
_cell.angle_gamma   90.00
#
_symmetry.space_group_name_H-M   'P 1'
#
loop_
_entity.id
_entity.type
_entity.pdbx_description
1 polymer ?
#
loop_
_entity_poly.entity_id
_entity_poly.type
_entity_poly.pdbx_seq_one_letter_code
_entity_poly.pdbx_strand_id
1 'polypeptide(L)'
;MIKKTNRIIISCLIVLLSLIGIEKAEAKMLMRKELEPTGFVTWEVPTNEKIIAITFDDGPHPTYTPQILNILREYHAEATFFMIGFRIQNNPYLIEQVLKDGHEIGNHTMKHLYARNASGQRLENDILQGKKYLEKWVEKPLLFRPPGGYINESVFKTATEAGYQIVLWSWHQDPKDWSNPGKDKIVQHVLNNARSGDIVLLHDGGTDRSQTVEALKEILPALQKQGYRFVKVSELLKYKH
;
A
#
# COMPACT_ATOMS: atom_id res chain seq x y z
N MET A 1 -70.81 54.30 -1.17
CA MET A 1 -69.86 55.19 -1.87
C MET A 1 -68.45 54.77 -1.50
N ILE A 2 -67.57 54.64 -2.51
CA ILE A 2 -66.11 54.38 -2.43
C ILE A 2 -65.67 52.91 -2.27
N LYS A 3 -65.28 52.35 -3.42
CA LYS A 3 -64.40 51.17 -3.61
C LYS A 3 -63.01 51.44 -3.01
N LYS A 4 -62.35 50.40 -2.48
CA LYS A 4 -60.90 50.25 -2.66
C LYS A 4 -60.49 48.78 -2.66
N THR A 5 -59.70 48.48 -3.67
CA THR A 5 -59.27 47.22 -4.24
C THR A 5 -57.98 46.72 -3.58
N ASN A 6 -57.77 45.40 -3.66
CA ASN A 6 -56.49 44.68 -3.78
C ASN A 6 -55.39 44.92 -2.73
N ARG A 7 -54.89 43.84 -2.12
CA ARG A 7 -53.77 43.06 -2.68
C ARG A 7 -53.44 41.88 -1.78
N ILE A 8 -53.56 40.70 -2.36
CA ILE A 8 -52.93 39.46 -1.90
C ILE A 8 -51.42 39.68 -1.99
N ILE A 9 -50.71 39.60 -0.86
CA ILE A 9 -49.25 39.44 -0.85
C ILE A 9 -48.98 37.99 -0.47
N ILE A 10 -48.85 37.15 -1.48
CA ILE A 10 -48.21 35.84 -1.35
C ILE A 10 -46.71 36.15 -1.22
N SER A 11 -46.17 36.09 -0.02
CA SER A 11 -44.73 36.08 0.19
C SER A 11 -44.19 34.71 -0.23
N CYS A 12 -43.88 34.56 -1.52
CA CYS A 12 -43.03 33.49 -2.01
C CYS A 12 -41.61 33.70 -1.47
N LEU A 13 -41.30 33.08 -0.32
CA LEU A 13 -39.92 32.92 0.10
C LEU A 13 -39.29 31.85 -0.82
N ILE A 14 -38.67 32.32 -1.91
CA ILE A 14 -37.82 31.49 -2.75
C ILE A 14 -36.59 31.14 -1.91
N VAL A 15 -36.62 29.96 -1.29
CA VAL A 15 -35.40 29.32 -0.79
C VAL A 15 -34.64 28.89 -2.04
N LEU A 16 -33.73 29.74 -2.50
CA LEU A 16 -32.75 29.37 -3.50
C LEU A 16 -31.74 28.45 -2.78
N LEU A 17 -32.09 27.16 -2.68
CA LEU A 17 -31.10 26.12 -2.44
C LEU A 17 -30.19 26.14 -3.65
N SER A 18 -29.09 26.89 -3.55
CA SER A 18 -27.95 26.70 -4.43
C SER A 18 -27.43 25.29 -4.18
N LEU A 19 -28.00 24.34 -4.92
CA LEU A 19 -27.34 23.10 -5.28
C LEU A 19 -26.13 23.51 -6.12
N ILE A 20 -25.08 23.99 -5.44
CA ILE A 20 -23.73 23.86 -5.94
C ILE A 20 -23.53 22.35 -5.96
N GLY A 21 -23.83 21.75 -7.11
CA GLY A 21 -23.26 20.47 -7.45
C GLY A 21 -21.76 20.63 -7.30
N ILE A 22 -21.24 20.22 -6.15
CA ILE A 22 -19.84 19.85 -6.06
C ILE A 22 -19.77 18.60 -6.92
N GLU A 23 -19.61 18.78 -8.23
CA GLU A 23 -18.97 17.77 -9.04
C GLU A 23 -17.64 17.51 -8.34
N LYS A 24 -17.58 16.41 -7.59
CA LYS A 24 -16.29 15.88 -7.16
C LYS A 24 -15.59 15.52 -8.47
N ALA A 25 -14.81 16.46 -9.00
CA ALA A 25 -13.81 16.12 -9.98
C ALA A 25 -12.96 15.03 -9.34
N GLU A 26 -13.12 13.79 -9.82
CA GLU A 26 -12.27 12.70 -9.38
C GLU A 26 -10.84 13.09 -9.69
N ALA A 27 -9.96 13.02 -8.68
CA ALA A 27 -8.57 13.37 -8.88
C ALA A 27 -7.98 12.48 -9.98
N LYS A 28 -7.31 13.09 -10.96
CA LYS A 28 -6.61 12.34 -12.00
C LYS A 28 -5.57 11.42 -11.35
N MET A 29 -5.62 10.13 -11.66
CA MET A 29 -4.56 9.19 -11.28
C MET A 29 -3.37 9.32 -12.22
N LEU A 30 -2.17 9.30 -11.66
CA LEU A 30 -0.91 9.30 -12.39
C LEU A 30 -0.57 7.86 -12.80
N MET A 31 -0.18 7.69 -14.06
CA MET A 31 0.12 6.38 -14.64
C MET A 31 1.62 6.09 -14.60
N ARG A 32 2.00 4.80 -14.73
CA ARG A 32 3.41 4.37 -14.78
C ARG A 32 4.24 5.19 -15.77
N LYS A 33 3.72 5.47 -16.97
CA LYS A 33 4.41 6.29 -17.99
C LYS A 33 4.75 7.72 -17.53
N GLU A 34 4.00 8.27 -16.59
CA GLU A 34 4.23 9.62 -16.02
C GLU A 34 5.20 9.55 -14.83
N LEU A 35 5.17 8.45 -14.08
CA LEU A 35 5.86 8.30 -12.80
C LEU A 35 7.22 7.61 -12.90
N GLU A 36 7.37 6.62 -13.77
CA GLU A 36 8.61 5.84 -13.92
C GLU A 36 9.82 6.69 -14.31
N PRO A 37 9.72 7.68 -15.24
CA PRO A 37 10.84 8.57 -15.56
C PRO A 37 11.31 9.46 -14.41
N THR A 38 10.49 9.64 -13.36
CA THR A 38 10.85 10.48 -12.21
C THR A 38 11.87 9.83 -11.28
N GLY A 39 12.05 8.51 -11.37
CA GLY A 39 12.92 7.72 -10.47
C GLY A 39 12.34 7.47 -9.07
N PHE A 40 11.37 8.27 -8.62
CA PHE A 40 10.76 8.19 -7.29
C PHE A 40 9.77 7.03 -7.09
N VAL A 41 9.33 6.38 -8.17
CA VAL A 41 8.41 5.24 -8.11
C VAL A 41 9.05 4.00 -8.71
N THR A 42 8.98 2.89 -8.00
CA THR A 42 9.53 1.58 -8.42
C THR A 42 8.43 0.53 -8.39
N TRP A 43 8.23 -0.20 -9.50
CA TRP A 43 7.35 -1.37 -9.58
C TRP A 43 8.13 -2.68 -9.46
N GLU A 44 9.31 -2.71 -10.06
CA GLU A 44 10.20 -3.86 -10.17
C GLU A 44 11.63 -3.33 -10.40
N VAL A 45 12.66 -4.16 -10.17
CA VAL A 45 14.05 -3.80 -10.46
C VAL A 45 14.67 -4.90 -11.33
N PRO A 46 14.53 -4.82 -12.66
CA PRO A 46 15.04 -5.85 -13.57
C PRO A 46 16.54 -6.10 -13.35
N THR A 47 16.90 -7.36 -13.10
CA THR A 47 18.28 -7.77 -12.82
C THR A 47 18.52 -9.20 -13.28
N ASN A 48 19.79 -9.54 -13.52
CA ASN A 48 20.20 -10.92 -13.79
C ASN A 48 20.41 -11.72 -12.50
N GLU A 49 20.50 -11.05 -11.35
CA GLU A 49 20.59 -11.72 -10.06
C GLU A 49 19.28 -12.43 -9.72
N LYS A 50 19.34 -13.68 -9.25
CA LYS A 50 18.16 -14.41 -8.78
C LYS A 50 17.71 -13.90 -7.41
N ILE A 51 17.16 -12.69 -7.38
CA ILE A 51 16.61 -12.04 -6.18
C ILE A 51 15.14 -11.67 -6.42
N ILE A 52 14.35 -11.73 -5.36
CA ILE A 52 12.93 -11.36 -5.38
C ILE A 52 12.54 -10.76 -4.02
N ALA A 53 11.73 -9.71 -4.03
CA ALA A 53 11.23 -9.08 -2.81
C ALA A 53 9.80 -9.53 -2.54
N ILE A 54 9.59 -10.27 -1.45
CA ILE A 54 8.25 -10.59 -0.95
C ILE A 54 7.79 -9.45 -0.04
N THR A 55 6.62 -8.88 -0.31
CA THR A 55 6.11 -7.72 0.43
C THR A 55 4.71 -7.95 0.96
N PHE A 56 4.41 -7.35 2.12
CA PHE A 56 3.13 -7.52 2.81
C PHE A 56 2.49 -6.18 3.13
N ASP A 57 1.25 -5.99 2.71
CA ASP A 57 0.45 -4.79 2.97
C ASP A 57 -0.59 -5.03 4.08
N ASP A 58 -1.12 -3.92 4.59
CA ASP A 58 -2.22 -3.80 5.57
C ASP A 58 -1.93 -4.23 7.00
N GLY A 59 -0.73 -4.70 7.29
CA GLY A 59 -0.29 -5.06 8.64
C GLY A 59 -0.07 -3.86 9.59
N PRO A 60 0.34 -4.16 10.83
CA PRO A 60 0.46 -5.50 11.38
C PRO A 60 -0.90 -6.03 11.90
N HIS A 61 -1.13 -7.33 11.79
CA HIS A 61 -2.27 -8.04 12.34
C HIS A 61 -1.82 -9.05 13.43
N PRO A 62 -2.42 -9.05 14.63
CA PRO A 62 -1.92 -9.84 15.77
C PRO A 62 -1.94 -11.35 15.56
N THR A 63 -2.74 -11.85 14.62
CA THR A 63 -2.78 -13.29 14.28
C THR A 63 -1.86 -13.66 13.12
N TYR A 64 -1.87 -12.88 12.04
CA TYR A 64 -1.27 -13.31 10.76
C TYR A 64 0.18 -12.85 10.63
N THR A 65 0.52 -11.62 11.06
CA THR A 65 1.90 -11.14 11.04
C THR A 65 2.84 -12.11 11.79
N PRO A 66 2.55 -12.56 13.04
CA PRO A 66 3.42 -13.53 13.72
C PRO A 66 3.56 -14.88 13.01
N GLN A 67 2.50 -15.37 12.36
CA GLN A 67 2.55 -16.62 11.60
C GLN A 67 3.44 -16.48 10.37
N ILE A 68 3.32 -15.36 9.64
CA ILE A 68 4.15 -15.05 8.48
C ILE A 68 5.62 -14.90 8.91
N LEU A 69 5.91 -14.17 10.00
CA LEU A 69 7.28 -14.05 10.54
C LEU A 69 7.89 -15.41 10.87
N ASN A 70 7.12 -16.33 11.45
CA ASN A 70 7.61 -17.68 11.73
C ASN A 70 7.97 -18.45 10.46
N ILE A 71 7.15 -18.36 9.42
CA ILE A 71 7.41 -19.01 8.13
C ILE A 71 8.63 -18.38 7.45
N LEU A 72 8.73 -17.04 7.42
CA LEU A 72 9.90 -16.34 6.87
C LEU A 72 11.20 -16.77 7.58
N ARG A 73 11.15 -16.91 8.92
CA ARG A 73 12.29 -17.39 9.71
C ARG A 73 12.70 -18.81 9.37
N GLU A 74 11.73 -19.72 9.18
CA GLU A 74 11.98 -21.11 8.80
C GLU A 74 12.74 -21.21 7.46
N TYR A 75 12.40 -20.34 6.51
CA TYR A 75 13.04 -20.32 5.20
C TYR A 75 14.17 -19.29 5.06
N HIS A 76 14.62 -18.65 6.16
CA HIS A 76 15.65 -17.61 6.11
C HIS A 76 15.35 -16.51 5.06
N ALA A 77 14.07 -16.14 4.94
CA ALA A 77 13.60 -15.19 3.95
C ALA A 77 13.46 -13.79 4.55
N GLU A 78 14.07 -12.79 3.93
CA GLU A 78 13.84 -11.38 4.25
C GLU A 78 12.66 -10.83 3.44
N ALA A 79 11.92 -9.88 4.02
CA ALA A 79 10.71 -9.30 3.44
C ALA A 79 10.54 -7.83 3.85
N THR A 80 9.63 -7.13 3.17
CA THR A 80 9.26 -5.74 3.50
C THR A 80 7.76 -5.66 3.83
N PHE A 81 7.42 -5.08 4.98
CA PHE A 81 6.05 -4.92 5.46
C PHE A 81 5.61 -3.45 5.35
N PHE A 82 4.65 -3.15 4.48
CA PHE A 82 4.01 -1.83 4.39
C PHE A 82 2.86 -1.75 5.39
N MET A 83 3.13 -1.10 6.52
CA MET A 83 2.24 -1.10 7.67
C MET A 83 1.38 0.16 7.79
N ILE A 84 0.15 -0.03 8.26
CA ILE A 84 -0.81 1.04 8.54
C ILE A 84 -0.56 1.60 9.95
N GLY A 85 -0.43 2.92 10.05
CA GLY A 85 -0.12 3.62 11.31
C GLY A 85 -1.11 3.33 12.46
N PHE A 86 -2.41 3.27 12.19
CA PHE A 86 -3.38 2.91 13.24
C PHE A 86 -3.22 1.47 13.75
N ARG A 87 -2.83 0.52 12.90
CA ARG A 87 -2.62 -0.88 13.32
C ARG A 87 -1.36 -1.03 14.16
N ILE A 88 -0.34 -0.24 13.83
CA ILE A 88 0.87 -0.08 14.64
C ILE A 88 0.53 0.42 16.05
N GLN A 89 -0.32 1.45 16.18
CA GLN A 89 -0.71 1.97 17.50
C GLN A 89 -1.34 0.90 18.39
N ASN A 90 -2.12 0.00 17.79
CA ASN A 90 -2.81 -1.07 18.51
C ASN A 90 -1.91 -2.29 18.79
N ASN A 91 -0.82 -2.46 18.03
CA ASN A 91 0.06 -3.63 18.12
C ASN A 91 1.55 -3.24 18.02
N PRO A 92 2.07 -2.33 18.88
CA PRO A 92 3.42 -1.78 18.72
C PRO A 92 4.53 -2.85 18.86
N TYR A 93 4.28 -3.90 19.63
CA TYR A 93 5.22 -5.01 19.82
C TYR A 93 5.53 -5.76 18.50
N LEU A 94 4.64 -5.71 17.51
CA LEU A 94 4.86 -6.37 16.22
C LEU A 94 5.89 -5.64 15.37
N ILE A 95 6.06 -4.32 15.54
CA ILE A 95 7.17 -3.60 14.88
C ILE A 95 8.51 -4.15 15.38
N GLU A 96 8.66 -4.25 16.70
CA GLU A 96 9.90 -4.73 17.31
C GLU A 96 10.19 -6.16 16.86
N GLN A 97 9.17 -7.01 16.76
CA GLN A 97 9.32 -8.37 16.27
C GLN A 97 9.77 -8.42 14.80
N VAL A 98 9.11 -7.65 13.92
CA VAL A 98 9.43 -7.58 12.49
C VAL A 98 10.87 -7.12 12.27
N LEU A 99 11.30 -6.06 12.97
CA LEU A 99 12.67 -5.55 12.89
C LEU A 99 13.70 -6.52 13.48
N LYS A 100 13.38 -7.15 14.62
CA LYS A 100 14.27 -8.13 15.28
C LYS A 100 14.50 -9.36 14.41
N ASP A 101 13.52 -9.77 13.62
CA ASP A 101 13.63 -10.86 12.65
C ASP A 101 14.36 -10.45 11.35
N GLY A 102 14.83 -9.19 11.25
CA GLY A 102 15.66 -8.70 10.14
C GLY A 102 14.87 -8.14 8.95
N HIS A 103 13.55 -7.98 9.07
CA HIS A 103 12.71 -7.47 8.00
C HIS A 103 12.64 -5.95 7.96
N GLU A 104 12.19 -5.41 6.83
CA GLU A 104 12.02 -3.98 6.60
C GLU A 104 10.57 -3.55 6.81
N ILE A 105 10.37 -2.30 7.25
CA ILE A 105 9.05 -1.69 7.37
C ILE A 105 8.95 -0.47 6.46
N GLY A 106 7.86 -0.40 5.69
CA GLY A 106 7.45 0.76 4.89
C GLY A 106 6.17 1.40 5.42
N ASN A 107 5.93 2.65 5.06
CA ASN A 107 4.71 3.38 5.41
C ASN A 107 3.57 3.01 4.45
N HIS A 108 2.41 2.60 4.99
CA HIS A 108 1.17 2.36 4.26
C HIS A 108 0.03 3.28 4.69
N THR A 109 0.37 4.54 4.99
CA THR A 109 -0.50 5.60 5.52
C THR A 109 -0.98 5.37 6.96
N MET A 110 -1.62 6.38 7.55
CA MET A 110 -2.18 6.27 8.89
C MET A 110 -3.51 5.50 8.93
N LYS A 111 -4.43 5.78 7.99
CA LYS A 111 -5.82 5.28 8.00
C LYS A 111 -6.20 4.52 6.73
N HIS A 112 -5.25 4.22 5.86
CA HIS A 112 -5.48 3.49 4.61
C HIS A 112 -6.43 4.26 3.67
N LEU A 113 -6.22 5.58 3.52
CA LEU A 113 -7.01 6.40 2.60
C LEU A 113 -6.57 6.18 1.14
N TYR A 114 -7.53 5.80 0.31
CA TYR A 114 -7.32 5.69 -1.15
C TYR A 114 -7.28 7.07 -1.82
N ALA A 115 -6.31 7.28 -2.72
CA ALA A 115 -6.12 8.53 -3.45
C ALA A 115 -7.35 9.01 -4.23
N ARG A 116 -8.18 8.07 -4.70
CA ARG A 116 -9.44 8.35 -5.41
C ARG A 116 -10.59 8.86 -4.51
N ASN A 117 -10.52 8.63 -3.20
CA ASN A 117 -11.66 8.80 -2.28
C ASN A 117 -11.46 9.90 -1.22
N ALA A 118 -10.34 10.62 -1.24
CA ALA A 118 -10.01 11.64 -0.26
C ALA A 118 -9.42 12.90 -0.93
N SER A 119 -9.61 14.05 -0.29
CA SER A 119 -9.02 15.31 -0.75
C SER A 119 -7.50 15.31 -0.55
N GLY A 120 -6.79 16.14 -1.31
CA GLY A 120 -5.33 16.28 -1.21
C GLY A 120 -4.85 16.53 0.22
N GLN A 121 -5.47 17.48 0.94
CA GLN A 121 -5.13 17.76 2.35
C GLN A 121 -5.34 16.54 3.27
N ARG A 122 -6.38 15.74 3.04
CA ARG A 122 -6.62 14.53 3.84
C ARG A 122 -5.58 13.47 3.55
N LEU A 123 -5.22 13.28 2.28
CA LEU A 123 -4.16 12.35 1.87
C LEU A 123 -2.80 12.76 2.44
N GLU A 124 -2.46 14.04 2.34
CA GLU A 124 -1.23 14.60 2.90
C GLU A 124 -1.13 14.31 4.40
N ASN A 125 -2.16 14.69 5.15
CA ASN A 125 -2.22 14.45 6.59
C ASN A 125 -2.12 12.96 6.94
N ASP A 126 -2.73 12.08 6.15
CA ASP A 126 -2.73 10.63 6.38
C ASP A 126 -1.34 10.00 6.16
N ILE A 127 -0.63 10.45 5.12
CA ILE A 127 0.74 10.00 4.83
C ILE A 127 1.71 10.50 5.91
N LEU A 128 1.66 11.79 6.25
CA LEU A 128 2.57 12.41 7.21
C LEU A 128 2.33 11.92 8.65
N GLN A 129 1.08 11.63 9.04
CA GLN A 129 0.82 10.99 10.32
C GLN A 129 1.39 9.57 10.36
N GLY A 130 1.25 8.78 9.28
CA GLY A 130 1.88 7.46 9.18
C GLY A 130 3.40 7.54 9.35
N LYS A 131 4.04 8.52 8.68
CA LYS A 131 5.48 8.79 8.81
C LYS A 131 5.88 9.00 10.27
N LYS A 132 5.18 9.86 11.00
CA LYS A 132 5.48 10.17 12.41
C LYS A 132 5.51 8.94 13.31
N TYR A 133 4.68 7.93 13.04
CA TYR A 133 4.68 6.69 13.84
C TYR A 133 5.82 5.73 13.50
N LEU A 134 6.29 5.79 12.25
CA LEU A 134 7.27 4.85 11.71
C LEU A 134 8.69 5.37 11.72
N GLU A 135 8.91 6.68 11.58
CA GLU A 135 10.22 7.28 11.30
C GLU A 135 11.30 6.99 12.35
N LYS A 136 10.91 6.70 13.60
CA LYS A 136 11.86 6.31 14.65
C LYS A 136 12.37 4.87 14.54
N TRP A 137 11.72 4.05 13.71
CA TRP A 137 11.96 2.62 13.57
C TRP A 137 12.56 2.26 12.21
N VAL A 138 12.42 3.12 11.21
CA VAL A 138 12.80 2.83 9.83
C VAL A 138 14.06 3.60 9.43
N GLU A 139 14.95 2.91 8.74
CA GLU A 139 16.16 3.51 8.17
C GLU A 139 15.92 3.98 6.73
N LYS A 140 16.89 4.73 6.18
CA LYS A 140 16.82 5.15 4.78
C LYS A 140 17.20 3.99 3.83
N PRO A 141 16.62 3.93 2.62
CA PRO A 141 15.59 4.83 2.10
C PRO A 141 14.25 4.64 2.81
N LEU A 142 13.54 5.74 3.06
CA LEU A 142 12.18 5.64 3.57
C LEU A 142 11.29 5.07 2.45
N LEU A 143 10.57 3.99 2.71
CA LEU A 143 9.66 3.38 1.73
C LEU A 143 8.20 3.74 2.01
N PHE A 144 7.46 4.02 0.95
CA PHE A 144 6.02 4.26 1.01
C PHE A 144 5.31 3.47 -0.07
N ARG A 145 4.19 2.84 0.28
CA ARG A 145 3.27 2.25 -0.69
C ARG A 145 1.90 2.88 -0.49
N PRO A 146 1.27 3.46 -1.53
CA PRO A 146 -0.07 4.00 -1.42
C PRO A 146 -1.13 2.89 -1.43
N PRO A 147 -2.19 3.00 -0.61
CA PRO A 147 -3.33 2.08 -0.62
C PRO A 147 -3.88 1.81 -2.02
N GLY A 148 -3.91 0.52 -2.39
CA GLY A 148 -4.39 0.05 -3.70
C GLY A 148 -3.50 0.45 -4.89
N GLY A 149 -2.29 0.95 -4.66
CA GLY A 149 -1.38 1.41 -5.73
C GLY A 149 -1.81 2.70 -6.43
N TYR A 150 -2.84 3.38 -5.92
CA TYR A 150 -3.37 4.60 -6.53
C TYR A 150 -2.51 5.81 -6.16
N ILE A 151 -2.00 6.50 -7.18
CA ILE A 151 -1.18 7.70 -7.02
C ILE A 151 -1.89 8.83 -7.76
N ASN A 152 -2.19 9.92 -7.06
CA ASN A 152 -2.53 11.21 -7.67
C ASN A 152 -1.42 12.23 -7.35
N GLU A 153 -1.56 13.46 -7.85
CA GLU A 153 -0.58 14.51 -7.63
C GLU A 153 -0.32 14.78 -6.14
N SER A 154 -1.35 14.79 -5.29
CA SER A 154 -1.18 14.99 -3.85
C SER A 154 -0.36 13.87 -3.21
N VAL A 155 -0.68 12.59 -3.49
CA VAL A 155 0.09 11.44 -2.98
C VAL A 155 1.54 11.51 -3.44
N PHE A 156 1.77 11.77 -4.74
CA PHE A 156 3.11 11.82 -5.31
C PHE A 156 3.95 12.95 -4.69
N LYS A 157 3.40 14.16 -4.64
CA LYS A 157 4.07 15.33 -4.06
C LYS A 157 4.35 15.13 -2.58
N THR A 158 3.36 14.72 -1.78
CA THR A 158 3.56 14.51 -0.35
C THR A 158 4.61 13.43 -0.08
N ALA A 159 4.56 12.29 -0.77
CA ALA A 159 5.50 11.21 -0.53
C ALA A 159 6.94 11.63 -0.88
N THR A 160 7.14 12.26 -2.04
CA THR A 160 8.47 12.70 -2.48
C THR A 160 9.04 13.81 -1.62
N GLU A 161 8.25 14.83 -1.24
CA GLU A 161 8.67 15.90 -0.31
C GLU A 161 8.96 15.36 1.10
N ALA A 162 8.26 14.30 1.52
CA ALA A 162 8.54 13.59 2.77
C ALA A 162 9.79 12.68 2.70
N GLY A 163 10.46 12.59 1.54
CA GLY A 163 11.69 11.83 1.33
C GLY A 163 11.48 10.33 1.12
N TYR A 164 10.28 9.92 0.67
CA TYR A 164 9.98 8.53 0.38
C TYR A 164 10.39 8.11 -1.03
N GLN A 165 10.89 6.89 -1.15
CA GLN A 165 10.77 6.10 -2.38
C GLN A 165 9.38 5.45 -2.39
N ILE A 166 8.62 5.69 -3.45
CA ILE A 166 7.31 5.05 -3.64
C ILE A 166 7.53 3.67 -4.26
N VAL A 167 6.98 2.63 -3.63
CA VAL A 167 7.18 1.23 -4.02
C VAL A 167 5.83 0.61 -4.32
N LEU A 168 5.66 0.13 -5.56
CA LEU A 168 4.55 -0.70 -5.99
C LEU A 168 5.04 -2.14 -6.16
N TRP A 169 4.42 -2.91 -7.04
CA TRP A 169 4.74 -4.31 -7.27
C TRP A 169 4.83 -4.59 -8.77
N SER A 170 5.51 -5.66 -9.15
CA SER A 170 5.55 -6.09 -10.54
C SER A 170 4.13 -6.34 -11.01
N TRP A 171 3.74 -5.83 -12.18
CA TRP A 171 2.33 -5.87 -12.63
C TRP A 171 1.74 -7.29 -12.71
N HIS A 172 2.60 -8.31 -12.83
CA HIS A 172 2.26 -9.72 -12.91
C HIS A 172 2.39 -10.46 -11.55
N GLN A 173 2.76 -9.76 -10.48
CA GLN A 173 2.97 -10.31 -9.14
C GLN A 173 1.93 -9.78 -8.12
N ASP A 174 0.67 -9.74 -8.55
CA ASP A 174 -0.50 -9.55 -7.68
C ASP A 174 -1.40 -10.79 -7.77
N PRO A 175 -1.26 -11.75 -6.84
CA PRO A 175 -2.12 -12.93 -6.79
C PRO A 175 -3.52 -12.63 -6.25
N LYS A 176 -3.80 -11.38 -5.85
CA LYS A 176 -5.05 -10.95 -5.23
C LYS A 176 -5.43 -11.76 -4.01
N ASP A 177 -4.44 -12.11 -3.18
CA ASP A 177 -4.64 -12.87 -1.94
C ASP A 177 -5.65 -12.19 -1.00
N TRP A 178 -5.74 -10.86 -1.04
CA TRP A 178 -6.74 -10.07 -0.32
C TRP A 178 -8.21 -10.48 -0.60
N SER A 179 -8.47 -11.07 -1.77
CA SER A 179 -9.80 -11.55 -2.21
C SER A 179 -10.11 -13.00 -1.81
N ASN A 180 -9.20 -13.68 -1.10
CA ASN A 180 -9.29 -15.08 -0.72
C ASN A 180 -9.53 -16.04 -1.91
N PRO A 181 -8.71 -15.99 -2.97
CA PRO A 181 -8.95 -16.72 -4.22
C PRO A 181 -8.76 -18.24 -4.11
N GLY A 182 -8.16 -18.71 -3.00
CA GLY A 182 -7.74 -20.08 -2.72
C GLY A 182 -6.21 -20.18 -2.67
N LYS A 183 -5.67 -20.90 -1.67
CA LYS A 183 -4.23 -21.11 -1.45
C LYS A 183 -3.49 -21.52 -2.74
N ASP A 184 -3.98 -22.54 -3.45
CA ASP A 184 -3.31 -23.05 -4.66
C ASP A 184 -3.24 -22.01 -5.78
N LYS A 185 -4.24 -21.12 -5.88
CA LYS A 185 -4.20 -20.03 -6.89
C LYS A 185 -3.13 -19.00 -6.55
N ILE A 186 -2.95 -18.68 -5.27
CA ILE A 186 -1.88 -17.78 -4.82
C ILE A 186 -0.52 -18.39 -5.15
N VAL A 187 -0.31 -19.67 -4.80
CA VAL A 187 0.94 -20.41 -5.07
C VAL A 187 1.24 -20.45 -6.57
N GLN A 188 0.30 -20.90 -7.39
CA GLN A 188 0.49 -21.01 -8.84
C GLN A 188 0.73 -19.64 -9.48
N HIS A 189 0.01 -18.60 -9.06
CA HIS A 189 0.19 -17.25 -9.59
C HIS A 189 1.61 -16.75 -9.34
N VAL A 190 2.10 -16.83 -8.11
CA VAL A 190 3.45 -16.35 -7.78
C VAL A 190 4.52 -17.17 -8.50
N LEU A 191 4.45 -18.50 -8.43
CA LEU A 191 5.50 -19.37 -8.97
C LEU A 191 5.58 -19.36 -10.50
N ASN A 192 4.45 -19.27 -11.20
CA ASN A 192 4.45 -19.26 -12.68
C ASN A 192 4.93 -17.94 -13.27
N ASN A 193 4.92 -16.87 -12.47
CA ASN A 193 5.22 -15.53 -12.94
C ASN A 193 6.55 -14.99 -12.40
N ALA A 194 7.22 -15.68 -11.46
CA ALA A 194 8.43 -15.23 -10.79
C ALA A 194 9.59 -14.90 -11.74
N ARG A 195 10.06 -13.66 -11.69
CA ARG A 195 11.23 -13.16 -12.42
C ARG A 195 12.24 -12.54 -11.45
N SER A 196 13.50 -12.55 -11.87
CA SER A 196 14.58 -11.83 -11.18
C SER A 196 14.25 -10.35 -11.11
N GLY A 197 14.25 -9.81 -9.90
CA GLY A 197 13.95 -8.39 -9.67
C GLY A 197 12.50 -8.07 -9.33
N ASP A 198 11.65 -9.09 -9.21
CA ASP A 198 10.25 -8.89 -8.91
C ASP A 198 10.01 -8.36 -7.49
N ILE A 199 8.95 -7.55 -7.36
CA ILE A 199 8.34 -7.21 -6.08
C ILE A 199 6.95 -7.86 -6.05
N VAL A 200 6.74 -8.79 -5.13
CA VAL A 200 5.49 -9.54 -4.97
C VAL A 200 4.59 -8.86 -3.94
N LEU A 201 3.35 -8.57 -4.30
CA LEU A 201 2.33 -8.05 -3.40
C LEU A 201 1.58 -9.20 -2.71
N LEU A 202 1.63 -9.24 -1.39
CA LEU A 202 0.79 -10.06 -0.52
C LEU A 202 0.27 -9.19 0.63
N HIS A 203 -0.58 -9.75 1.49
CA HIS A 203 -1.16 -9.03 2.63
C HIS A 203 -0.96 -9.83 3.93
N ASP A 204 -0.52 -9.17 4.99
CA ASP A 204 -0.54 -9.70 6.35
C ASP A 204 -1.66 -9.08 7.21
N GLY A 205 -2.37 -8.10 6.66
CA GLY A 205 -3.54 -7.47 7.28
C GLY A 205 -4.81 -7.47 6.41
N GLY A 206 -5.72 -6.55 6.73
CA GLY A 206 -7.06 -6.55 6.15
C GLY A 206 -7.99 -7.57 6.81
N THR A 207 -8.54 -8.49 6.00
CA THR A 207 -9.47 -9.56 6.40
C THR A 207 -8.70 -10.88 6.66
N ASP A 208 -9.31 -12.04 6.41
CA ASP A 208 -8.70 -13.35 6.67
C ASP A 208 -7.48 -13.63 5.77
N ARG A 209 -6.29 -13.80 6.36
CA ARG A 209 -5.04 -14.12 5.63
C ARG A 209 -4.57 -15.56 5.79
N SER A 210 -5.44 -16.46 6.22
CA SER A 210 -5.12 -17.90 6.32
C SER A 210 -4.58 -18.48 5.01
N GLN A 211 -5.15 -18.10 3.87
CA GLN A 211 -4.69 -18.59 2.56
C GLN A 211 -3.29 -18.08 2.20
N THR A 212 -2.96 -16.83 2.53
CA THR A 212 -1.62 -16.26 2.34
C THR A 212 -0.60 -16.98 3.20
N VAL A 213 -0.92 -17.20 4.48
CA VAL A 213 -0.07 -17.95 5.42
C VAL A 213 0.22 -19.35 4.90
N GLU A 214 -0.79 -20.10 4.46
CA GLU A 214 -0.59 -21.45 3.92
C GLU A 214 0.14 -21.43 2.57
N ALA A 215 -0.09 -20.44 1.71
CA ALA A 215 0.59 -20.33 0.42
C ALA A 215 2.11 -20.09 0.58
N LEU A 216 2.53 -19.31 1.59
CA LEU A 216 3.95 -19.03 1.83
C LEU A 216 4.76 -20.30 2.11
N LYS A 217 4.17 -21.30 2.77
CA LYS A 217 4.81 -22.60 3.05
C LYS A 217 5.18 -23.38 1.78
N GLU A 218 4.56 -23.05 0.65
CA GLU A 218 4.88 -23.65 -0.66
C GLU A 218 5.69 -22.71 -1.55
N ILE A 219 5.36 -21.40 -1.54
CA ILE A 219 6.02 -20.40 -2.36
C ILE A 219 7.51 -20.29 -2.02
N LEU A 220 7.84 -20.15 -0.72
CA LEU A 220 9.22 -19.90 -0.31
C LEU A 220 10.17 -21.04 -0.66
N PRO A 221 9.92 -22.31 -0.27
CA PRO A 221 10.82 -23.40 -0.63
C PRO A 221 10.89 -23.64 -2.15
N ALA A 222 9.79 -23.42 -2.88
CA ALA A 222 9.79 -23.57 -4.34
C ALA A 222 10.65 -22.51 -5.03
N LEU A 223 10.56 -21.24 -4.61
CA LEU A 223 11.41 -20.17 -5.15
C LEU A 223 12.88 -20.37 -4.77
N GLN A 224 13.18 -20.82 -3.55
CA GLN A 224 14.56 -21.16 -3.15
C GLN A 224 15.13 -22.28 -4.00
N LYS A 225 14.35 -23.33 -4.28
CA LYS A 225 14.76 -24.43 -5.18
C LYS A 225 15.04 -23.94 -6.61
N GLN A 226 14.37 -22.88 -7.06
CA GLN A 226 14.64 -22.21 -8.33
C GLN A 226 15.85 -21.26 -8.28
N GLY A 227 16.51 -21.12 -7.13
CA GLY A 227 17.70 -20.32 -6.92
C GLY A 227 17.42 -18.87 -6.49
N TYR A 228 16.18 -18.49 -6.19
CA TYR A 228 15.87 -17.15 -5.71
C TYR A 228 16.34 -16.94 -4.26
N ARG A 229 16.97 -15.79 -4.02
CA ARG A 229 17.17 -15.22 -2.69
C ARG A 229 16.09 -14.19 -2.40
N PHE A 230 15.55 -14.22 -1.19
CA PHE A 230 14.59 -13.22 -0.73
C PHE A 230 15.33 -12.03 -0.14
N VAL A 231 14.98 -10.83 -0.57
CA VAL A 231 15.65 -9.58 -0.15
C VAL A 231 14.62 -8.55 0.26
N LYS A 232 15.01 -7.62 1.13
CA LYS A 232 14.22 -6.41 1.40
C LYS A 232 14.14 -5.55 0.14
N VAL A 233 13.11 -4.72 0.04
CA VAL A 233 12.97 -3.77 -1.06
C VAL A 233 14.16 -2.81 -1.11
N SER A 234 14.66 -2.28 0.00
CA SER A 234 15.86 -1.42 -0.01
C SER A 234 17.11 -2.09 -0.57
N GLU A 235 17.26 -3.40 -0.38
CA GLU A 235 18.36 -4.18 -0.95
C GLU A 235 18.16 -4.41 -2.44
N LEU A 236 16.94 -4.73 -2.86
CA LEU A 236 16.59 -4.85 -4.26
C LEU A 236 16.87 -3.54 -5.01
N LEU A 237 16.55 -2.38 -4.42
CA LEU A 237 16.79 -1.06 -5.02
C LEU A 237 18.27 -0.77 -5.30
N LYS A 238 19.22 -1.45 -4.66
CA LYS A 238 20.66 -1.30 -4.95
C LYS A 238 21.05 -1.81 -6.34
N TYR A 239 20.19 -2.60 -6.98
CA TYR A 239 20.35 -3.11 -8.35
C TYR A 239 19.68 -2.21 -9.40
N LYS A 240 19.07 -1.09 -8.97
CA LYS A 240 18.46 -0.12 -9.89
C LYS A 240 19.58 0.72 -10.51
N HIS A 241 19.80 0.54 -11.82
CA HIS A 241 20.76 1.30 -12.62
C HIS A 241 20.11 2.49 -13.33
#